data_AF-A0A4P5XZW8-F1
#
_entry.id   AF-A0A4P5XZW8-F1
#
_cell.length_a   1.000
_cell.length_b   1.000
_cell.length_c   1.000
_cell.angle_alpha   90.00
_cell.angle_beta   90.00
_cell.angle_gamma   90.00
#
_symmetry.space_group_name_H-M   'P 1'
#
loop_
_entity.id
_entity.type
_entity.pdbx_description
1 polymer ?
#
loop_
_entity_poly.entity_id
_entity_poly.type
_entity_poly.pdbx_seq_one_letter_code
_entity_poly.pdbx_strand_id
1 'polypeptide(L)' 'MQAFTWVKGWARELMDIMLLFIGLGVLVQIIFGSNNVGFFGGITDNLMKFVGQLGGGGFVGLIALLVIVAVFTKRTSTT' A
#
# COMPACT_ATOMS: atom_id res chain seq x y z
N MET A 1 7.40 21.87 16.53
CA MET A 1 6.35 21.70 15.50
C MET A 1 6.87 21.75 14.07
N GLN A 2 7.89 22.56 13.73
CA GLN A 2 8.42 22.67 12.36
C GLN A 2 9.29 21.49 11.88
N ALA A 3 10.07 20.86 12.77
CA ALA A 3 10.87 19.70 12.40
C ALA A 3 10.02 18.49 11.98
N PHE A 4 8.85 18.29 12.60
CA PHE A 4 7.96 17.18 12.29
C PHE A 4 7.30 17.31 10.91
N THR A 5 6.93 18.53 10.48
CA THR A 5 6.36 18.76 9.15
C THR A 5 7.39 18.59 8.05
N TRP A 6 8.64 19.00 8.30
CA TRP A 6 9.76 18.79 7.37
C TRP A 6 10.09 17.31 7.19
N VAL A 7 10.24 16.56 8.29
CA VAL A 7 10.48 15.11 8.24
C VAL A 7 9.31 14.38 7.58
N LYS A 8 8.06 14.77 7.85
CA LYS A 8 6.87 14.18 7.21
C LYS A 8 6.83 14.44 5.70
N GLY A 9 7.25 15.62 5.25
CA GLY A 9 7.39 15.93 3.82
C GLY A 9 8.42 15.02 3.17
N TRP A 10 9.62 14.93 3.75
CA TRP A 10 10.69 14.09 3.22
C TRP A 10 10.34 12.59 3.21
N ALA A 11 9.71 12.10 4.28
CA ALA A 11 9.26 10.71 4.35
C ALA A 11 8.20 10.39 3.28
N ARG A 12 7.34 11.35 2.94
CA ARG A 12 6.37 11.18 1.85
C ARG A 12 7.06 11.10 0.50
N GLU A 13 7.98 12.02 0.22
CA GLU A 13 8.74 12.00 -1.03
C GLU A 13 9.55 10.70 -1.18
N LEU A 14 10.17 10.23 -0.09
CA LEU A 14 10.87 8.96 -0.08
C LEU A 14 9.92 7.78 -0.32
N MET A 15 8.73 7.77 0.30
CA MET A 15 7.73 6.73 0.03
C MET A 15 7.29 6.74 -1.43
N ASP A 16 7.06 7.91 -2.02
CA ASP A 16 6.65 8.02 -3.43
C ASP A 16 7.73 7.44 -4.36
N ILE A 17 9.00 7.71 -4.06
CA ILE A 17 10.13 7.12 -4.78
C ILE A 17 10.16 5.59 -4.62
N MET A 18 10.05 5.08 -3.39
CA MET A 18 10.07 3.64 -3.13
C MET A 18 8.90 2.90 -3.78
N LEU A 19 7.71 3.51 -3.81
CA LEU A 19 6.54 2.98 -4.51
C LEU A 19 6.75 2.91 -6.02
N LEU A 20 7.39 3.94 -6.61
CA LEU A 20 7.78 3.92 -8.02
C LEU A 20 8.74 2.77 -8.31
N PHE A 21 9.71 2.52 -7.43
CA PHE A 21 10.64 1.40 -7.55
C PHE A 21 9.97 0.04 -7.45
N ILE A 22 9.00 -0.13 -6.55
CA ILE A 22 8.20 -1.36 -6.47
C ILE A 22 7.43 -1.57 -7.78
N GLY A 23 6.79 -0.52 -8.30
CA GLY A 23 6.06 -0.57 -9.57
C GLY A 23 6.95 -0.97 -10.75
N LEU A 24 8.12 -0.32 -10.89
CA LEU A 24 9.11 -0.67 -11.91
C LEU A 24 9.62 -2.11 -11.76
N GLY A 25 9.86 -2.56 -10.53
CA GLY A 25 10.33 -3.91 -10.26
C GLY A 25 9.32 -4.98 -10.67
N VAL A 26 8.04 -4.76 -10.38
CA VAL A 26 6.95 -5.65 -10.82
C VAL A 26 6.86 -5.69 -12.35
N LEU A 27 6.94 -4.55 -13.04
CA LEU A 27 6.90 -4.49 -14.50
C LEU A 27 8.05 -5.27 -15.15
N VAL A 28 9.26 -5.07 -14.65
CA VAL A 28 10.47 -5.76 -15.12
C VAL A 28 10.36 -7.27 -14.89
N GLN A 29 9.88 -7.69 -13.73
CA GLN A 29 9.68 -9.11 -13.41
C GLN A 29 8.61 -9.77 -14.29
N ILE A 30 7.57 -9.05 -14.69
CA ILE A 30 6.53 -9.55 -15.61
C ILE A 30 7.09 -9.74 -17.03
N ILE A 31 7.90 -8.79 -17.53
CA ILE A 31 8.42 -8.83 -18.91
C ILE A 31 9.50 -9.90 -19.07
N PHE A 32 10.43 -9.99 -18.12
CA PHE A 32 11.61 -10.84 -18.23
C PHE A 32 11.49 -12.16 -17.46
N GLY A 33 10.46 -12.31 -16.64
CA GLY A 33 10.23 -13.48 -15.78
C GLY A 33 11.14 -13.52 -14.56
N SER A 34 10.65 -14.10 -13.46
CA SER A 34 11.30 -14.10 -12.12
C SER A 34 12.75 -14.61 -12.10
N ASN A 35 13.09 -15.57 -12.97
CA ASN A 35 14.38 -16.27 -12.90
C ASN A 35 15.56 -15.49 -13.51
N ASN A 36 15.29 -14.41 -14.25
CA ASN A 36 16.32 -13.66 -14.99
C ASN A 36 16.50 -12.21 -14.51
N VAL A 37 15.77 -11.79 -13.49
CA VAL A 37 15.84 -10.43 -12.93
C VAL A 37 16.41 -10.45 -11.52
N GLY A 38 17.72 -10.22 -11.38
CA GLY A 38 18.44 -10.30 -10.10
C GLY A 38 17.78 -9.49 -8.95
N PHE A 39 17.99 -8.17 -8.91
CA PHE A 39 17.48 -7.32 -7.82
C PHE A 39 15.94 -7.20 -7.79
N PHE A 40 15.27 -7.40 -8.94
CA PHE A 40 13.81 -7.23 -9.05
C PHE A 40 13.01 -8.53 -8.89
N GLY A 41 13.65 -9.72 -8.87
CA GLY A 41 12.98 -11.02 -8.92
C GLY A 41 12.18 -11.41 -7.67
N GLY A 42 12.37 -10.71 -6.54
CA GLY A 42 11.60 -10.96 -5.32
C GLY A 42 10.43 -10.00 -5.09
N ILE A 43 10.27 -8.96 -5.90
CA ILE A 43 9.35 -7.86 -5.58
C ILE A 43 7.90 -8.29 -5.81
N THR A 44 7.64 -8.97 -6.92
CA THR A 44 6.29 -9.41 -7.27
C THR A 44 5.80 -10.49 -6.31
N ASP A 45 6.64 -11.45 -5.94
CA ASP A 45 6.27 -12.51 -4.99
C ASP A 45 5.99 -11.97 -3.59
N ASN A 46 6.81 -11.03 -3.10
CA ASN A 46 6.57 -10.38 -1.82
C ASN A 46 5.28 -9.56 -1.82
N LEU A 47 4.98 -8.86 -2.92
CA LEU A 47 3.73 -8.12 -3.09
C LEU A 47 2.52 -9.06 -3.15
N MET A 48 2.59 -10.12 -3.95
CA MET A 48 1.51 -11.10 -4.11
C MET A 48 1.24 -11.84 -2.81
N LYS A 49 2.28 -12.16 -2.03
CA LYS A 49 2.15 -12.72 -0.68
C LYS A 49 1.46 -11.74 0.27
N PHE A 50 1.85 -10.46 0.25
CA PHE A 50 1.22 -9.43 1.07
C PHE A 50 -0.25 -9.22 0.69
N VAL A 51 -0.56 -9.12 -0.60
CA VAL A 51 -1.94 -9.02 -1.10
C VAL A 51 -2.75 -10.27 -0.74
N GLY A 52 -2.16 -11.46 -0.83
CA GLY A 52 -2.78 -12.71 -0.39
C GLY A 52 -3.05 -12.72 1.12
N GLN A 53 -2.18 -12.13 1.93
CA GLN A 53 -2.41 -11.94 3.36
C GLN A 53 -3.55 -10.96 3.66
N LEU A 54 -3.73 -9.91 2.85
CA LEU A 54 -4.86 -8.98 2.95
C LEU A 54 -6.19 -9.63 2.52
N GLY A 55 -6.17 -10.49 1.51
CA GLY A 55 -7.35 -11.18 0.98
C GLY A 55 -7.74 -12.44 1.76
N GLY A 56 -6.78 -13.10 2.42
CA GLY A 56 -7.02 -14.32 3.20
C GLY A 56 -7.71 -14.08 4.55
N GLY A 57 -7.63 -12.87 5.09
CA GLY A 57 -8.37 -12.46 6.27
C GLY A 57 -9.62 -11.68 5.88
N GLY A 58 -10.70 -11.75 6.64
CA GLY A 58 -11.83 -10.82 6.61
C GLY A 58 -11.49 -9.35 6.93
N PHE A 59 -10.25 -8.92 6.68
CA PHE A 59 -9.70 -7.58 6.83
C PHE A 59 -10.45 -6.55 5.98
N VAL A 60 -10.78 -6.91 4.74
CA VAL A 60 -11.61 -6.07 3.87
C VAL A 60 -13.06 -5.95 4.39
N GLY A 61 -13.61 -7.02 4.97
CA GLY A 61 -14.96 -7.00 5.56
C GLY A 61 -15.09 -6.07 6.78
N LEU A 62 -14.01 -5.91 7.55
CA LEU A 62 -13.94 -5.01 8.69
C LEU A 62 -13.70 -3.54 8.29
N ILE A 63 -12.87 -3.29 7.27
CA ILE A 63 -12.75 -1.95 6.68
C ILE A 63 -14.12 -1.49 6.15
N ALA A 64 -14.89 -2.39 5.53
CA ALA A 64 -16.25 -2.11 5.07
C ALA A 64 -17.20 -1.76 6.22
N LEU A 65 -17.17 -2.49 7.33
CA LEU A 65 -17.99 -2.17 8.50
C LEU A 65 -17.63 -0.80 9.10
N LEU A 66 -16.33 -0.49 9.21
CA LEU A 66 -15.84 0.78 9.74
C LEU A 66 -16.27 1.98 8.89
N VAL A 67 -16.25 1.84 7.57
CA VAL A 67 -16.74 2.88 6.66
C VAL A 67 -18.25 3.05 6.79
N ILE A 68 -19.00 1.96 6.97
CA ILE A 68 -20.46 2.02 7.18
C ILE A 68 -20.80 2.78 8.47
N VAL A 69 -20.17 2.42 9.59
CA VAL A 69 -20.39 3.11 10.87
C VAL A 69 -19.98 4.59 10.79
N ALA A 70 -18.83 4.89 10.18
CA ALA A 70 -18.34 6.26 10.04
C ALA A 70 -19.32 7.17 9.25
N VAL A 71 -19.98 6.63 8.23
CA VAL A 71 -20.98 7.37 7.44
C VAL A 71 -22.28 7.56 8.22
N PHE A 72 -22.70 6.56 9.00
CA PHE A 72 -23.90 6.66 9.83
C PHE A 72 -23.72 7.66 10.97
N THR A 73 -22.59 7.62 11.69
CA THR A 73 -22.31 8.57 12.78
C THR A 73 -22.24 10.01 12.29
N LYS A 74 -21.70 10.27 11.09
CA LYS A 74 -21.65 11.63 10.51
C LYS A 74 -23.03 12.25 10.23
N ARG A 75 -24.06 11.45 9.95
CA ARG A 75 -25.43 11.98 9.70
C ARG A 75 -26.12 12.44 10.98
N THR A 76 -25.73 11.90 12.14
CA THR A 76 -26.30 12.25 13.44
C THR A 76 -25.69 13.52 14.04
N SER A 77 -24.52 13.96 13.56
CA SER A 77 -23.79 15.13 14.09
C SER A 77 -24.15 16.47 13.43
N THR A 78 -25.24 16.56 12.65
CA THR A 78 -25.66 17.81 11.97
C THR A 78 -26.97 18.36 12.56
N THR A 79 -27.04 18.41 13.89
CA THR A 79 -28.08 19.17 14.62
C THR A 79 -27.44 20.42 15.20
#